data_AF-A0A2H0U2L9-F1
#
_entry.id   AF-A0A2H0U2L9-F1
#
_cell.length_a   1.000
_cell.length_b   1.000
_cell.length_c   1.000
_cell.angle_alpha   90.00
_cell.angle_beta   90.00
_cell.angle_gamma   90.00
#
_symmetry.space_group_name_H-M   'P 1'
#
loop_
_entity.id
_entity.type
_entity.pdbx_description
1 polymer ?
#
loop_
_entity_poly.entity_id
_entity_poly.type
_entity_poly.pdbx_seq_one_letter_code
_entity_poly.pdbx_strand_id
1 'polypeptide(L)'
;MKNYLKYFPQIFPVLIIFTVFKSWFLPGLITAGDFWSYSSSLYQNWTIFQYAWSPYLNAGFGGFASPLLWISFNFSLPITIFGKYLGVSWELMERIYYLFPFLIISFISSAFLFRKLISNNLLYLLSAGIFLFNSYILMVVGGGQIAGIGIAYALFPLVLYLFLKTEQIFKEKDIFKISLRSLLAGVIFSVQAVFDIRIAYITITAVFIYWILKLIENNNFKYLIRSFVFLILIPIITFLALHAFWIIPTIIIGKNPVESLGSAYSSLDAVRFFSFAKF
;
A
#
# COMPACT_ATOMS: atom_id res chain seq x y z
N MET A 1 -25.49 -3.14 -35.39
CA MET A 1 -24.35 -2.40 -34.78
C MET A 1 -24.70 -1.49 -33.59
N LYS A 2 -25.96 -1.36 -33.12
CA LYS A 2 -26.37 -0.28 -32.19
C LYS A 2 -26.25 -0.52 -30.66
N ASN A 3 -25.71 -1.65 -30.16
CA ASN A 3 -25.69 -1.92 -28.70
C ASN A 3 -24.30 -2.11 -28.07
N TYR A 4 -23.22 -2.17 -28.85
CA TYR A 4 -21.88 -2.40 -28.29
C TYR A 4 -21.24 -1.13 -27.69
N LEU A 5 -21.63 0.05 -28.17
CA LEU A 5 -21.14 1.33 -27.65
C LEU A 5 -21.48 1.55 -26.16
N LYS A 6 -22.54 0.91 -25.65
CA LYS A 6 -22.91 0.98 -24.23
C LYS A 6 -21.87 0.31 -23.31
N TYR A 7 -21.16 -0.70 -23.83
CA TYR A 7 -20.13 -1.44 -23.09
C TYR A 7 -18.71 -0.92 -23.34
N PHE A 8 -18.55 0.01 -24.27
CA PHE A 8 -17.27 0.61 -24.61
C PHE A 8 -16.53 1.18 -23.38
N PRO A 9 -17.18 1.91 -22.45
CA PRO A 9 -16.51 2.44 -21.25
C PRO A 9 -15.90 1.37 -20.34
N GLN A 10 -16.47 0.16 -20.32
CA GLN A 10 -16.00 -0.95 -19.50
C GLN A 10 -14.93 -1.77 -20.23
N ILE A 11 -15.09 -1.97 -21.55
CA ILE A 11 -14.17 -2.77 -22.37
C ILE A 11 -12.88 -1.99 -22.63
N PHE A 12 -12.96 -0.68 -22.85
CA PHE A 12 -11.83 0.15 -23.25
C PHE A 12 -10.67 0.13 -22.23
N PRO A 13 -10.89 0.33 -20.91
CA PRO A 13 -9.81 0.22 -19.92
C PRO A 13 -9.16 -1.16 -19.92
N VAL A 14 -9.95 -2.23 -20.07
CA VAL A 14 -9.45 -3.60 -20.12
C VAL A 14 -8.50 -3.80 -21.31
N LEU A 15 -8.91 -3.35 -22.50
CA LEU A 15 -8.06 -3.43 -23.70
C LEU A 15 -6.74 -2.64 -23.54
N ILE A 16 -6.78 -1.47 -22.91
CA ILE A 16 -5.56 -0.70 -22.64
C ILE A 16 -4.66 -1.44 -21.64
N ILE A 17 -5.23 -2.01 -20.56
CA ILE A 17 -4.45 -2.79 -19.58
C ILE A 17 -3.71 -3.92 -20.28
N PHE A 18 -4.39 -4.70 -21.12
CA PHE A 18 -3.76 -5.78 -21.88
C PHE A 18 -2.70 -5.27 -22.86
N THR A 19 -2.90 -4.10 -23.47
CA THR A 19 -1.93 -3.55 -24.43
C THR A 19 -0.67 -3.04 -23.74
N VAL A 20 -0.81 -2.28 -22.66
CA VAL A 20 0.29 -1.67 -21.91
C VAL A 20 1.07 -2.73 -21.13
N PHE A 21 0.37 -3.65 -20.45
CA PHE A 21 0.98 -4.69 -19.63
C PHE A 21 1.06 -6.04 -20.36
N LYS A 22 1.10 -6.05 -21.70
CA LYS A 22 1.08 -7.29 -22.51
C LYS A 22 2.11 -8.33 -22.07
N SER A 23 3.31 -7.88 -21.70
CA SER A 23 4.42 -8.76 -21.28
C SER A 23 4.10 -9.53 -20.00
N TRP A 24 3.19 -9.03 -19.16
CA TRP A 24 2.78 -9.67 -17.91
C TRP A 24 1.94 -10.92 -18.12
N PHE A 25 1.33 -11.03 -19.30
CA PHE A 25 0.52 -12.17 -19.70
C PHE A 25 1.30 -13.21 -20.51
N LEU A 26 2.56 -12.92 -20.84
CA LEU A 26 3.46 -13.86 -21.53
C LEU A 26 4.23 -14.71 -20.50
N PRO A 27 4.65 -15.94 -20.86
CA PRO A 27 5.53 -16.74 -20.02
C PRO A 27 6.93 -16.11 -19.92
N GLY A 28 7.68 -16.50 -18.90
CA GLY A 28 9.04 -16.05 -18.59
C GLY A 28 9.14 -15.12 -17.39
N LEU A 29 10.35 -14.89 -16.88
CA LEU A 29 10.57 -14.00 -15.74
C LEU A 29 10.43 -12.52 -16.15
N ILE A 30 9.75 -11.72 -15.32
CA ILE A 30 9.51 -10.28 -15.52
C ILE A 30 10.25 -9.45 -14.45
N THR A 31 10.70 -10.10 -13.38
CA THR A 31 11.50 -9.53 -12.30
C THR A 31 12.71 -8.75 -12.85
N ALA A 32 12.83 -7.49 -12.43
CA ALA A 32 13.91 -6.57 -12.81
C ALA A 32 14.04 -5.46 -11.75
N GLY A 33 15.18 -4.77 -11.72
CA GLY A 33 15.42 -3.65 -10.81
C GLY A 33 15.31 -4.07 -9.34
N ASP A 34 14.46 -3.36 -8.58
CA ASP A 34 14.21 -3.62 -7.16
C ASP A 34 13.31 -4.85 -6.90
N PHE A 35 12.84 -5.52 -7.96
CA PHE A 35 12.05 -6.75 -7.85
C PHE A 35 12.93 -7.96 -8.19
N TRP A 36 13.45 -8.62 -7.16
CA TRP A 36 14.38 -9.74 -7.32
C TRP A 36 13.67 -11.07 -7.58
N SER A 37 14.29 -11.90 -8.41
CA SER A 37 13.88 -13.28 -8.62
C SER A 37 14.44 -14.20 -7.54
N TYR A 38 13.64 -15.14 -7.05
CA TYR A 38 14.08 -16.15 -6.09
C TYR A 38 14.08 -17.54 -6.72
N SER A 39 15.17 -18.28 -6.58
CA SER A 39 15.22 -19.67 -7.02
C SER A 39 14.46 -20.58 -6.05
N SER A 40 13.84 -21.63 -6.58
CA SER A 40 13.06 -22.58 -5.77
C SER A 40 13.88 -23.26 -4.67
N SER A 41 15.20 -23.40 -4.86
CA SER A 41 16.12 -23.93 -3.85
C SER A 41 16.19 -23.08 -2.58
N LEU A 42 15.93 -21.77 -2.69
CA LEU A 42 15.98 -20.85 -1.55
C LEU A 42 14.73 -20.91 -0.69
N TYR A 43 13.60 -21.39 -1.20
CA TYR A 43 12.31 -21.34 -0.52
C TYR A 43 12.30 -22.05 0.83
N GLN A 44 13.10 -23.11 0.98
CA GLN A 44 13.16 -23.86 2.23
C GLN A 44 13.70 -23.04 3.40
N ASN A 45 14.56 -22.05 3.10
CA ASN A 45 15.20 -21.18 4.09
C ASN A 45 14.32 -20.00 4.51
N TRP A 46 13.17 -19.78 3.85
CA TRP A 46 12.25 -18.70 4.21
C TRP A 46 11.33 -19.08 5.35
N THR A 47 11.08 -18.09 6.22
CA THR A 47 10.14 -18.16 7.34
C THR A 47 9.22 -16.94 7.30
N ILE A 48 7.96 -17.14 7.68
CA ILE A 48 7.00 -16.02 7.82
C ILE A 48 7.38 -15.14 9.03
N PHE A 49 7.83 -15.78 10.11
CA PHE A 49 8.26 -15.08 11.31
C PHE A 49 9.70 -14.64 11.17
N GLN A 50 9.92 -13.36 11.45
CA GLN A 50 11.21 -12.71 11.33
C GLN A 50 11.62 -12.20 12.71
N TYR A 51 12.91 -12.29 13.00
CA TYR A 51 13.44 -11.99 14.32
C TYR A 51 13.93 -10.55 14.40
N ALA A 52 13.89 -9.97 15.61
CA ALA A 52 14.42 -8.62 15.85
C ALA A 52 15.94 -8.52 15.57
N TRP A 53 16.65 -9.65 15.53
CA TRP A 53 18.01 -9.76 15.05
C TRP A 53 18.03 -10.46 13.68
N SER A 54 18.70 -9.86 12.69
CA SER A 54 18.90 -10.48 11.38
C SER A 54 20.39 -10.64 11.10
N PRO A 55 20.87 -11.83 10.72
CA PRO A 55 22.26 -12.04 10.31
C PRO A 55 22.58 -11.37 8.96
N TYR A 56 21.57 -10.99 8.17
CA TYR A 56 21.74 -10.44 6.82
C TYR A 56 22.02 -8.92 6.79
N LEU A 57 21.90 -8.24 7.93
CA LEU A 57 22.21 -6.82 8.04
C LEU A 57 23.72 -6.58 8.19
N ASN A 58 24.15 -5.34 7.99
CA ASN A 58 25.54 -4.89 8.15
C ASN A 58 26.53 -5.80 7.39
N ALA A 59 26.28 -6.04 6.09
CA ALA A 59 27.11 -6.89 5.24
C ALA A 59 27.35 -8.32 5.79
N GLY A 60 26.38 -8.86 6.54
CA GLY A 60 26.45 -10.23 7.07
C GLY A 60 26.97 -10.34 8.51
N PHE A 61 27.34 -9.23 9.16
CA PHE A 61 27.73 -9.22 10.58
C PHE A 61 26.53 -9.26 11.54
N GLY A 62 25.33 -9.15 10.98
CA GLY A 62 24.09 -9.11 11.71
C GLY A 62 23.79 -7.76 12.35
N GLY A 63 22.53 -7.58 12.73
CA GLY A 63 22.08 -6.31 13.28
C GLY A 63 20.64 -6.34 13.77
N PHE A 64 20.26 -5.25 14.41
CA PHE A 64 18.91 -5.02 14.88
C PHE A 64 17.98 -4.70 13.70
N ALA A 65 17.13 -5.66 13.36
CA ALA A 65 16.24 -5.63 12.19
C ALA A 65 14.81 -5.20 12.52
N SER A 66 14.47 -5.04 13.80
CA SER A 66 13.12 -4.65 14.24
C SER A 66 12.50 -3.49 13.45
N PRO A 67 13.22 -2.38 13.16
CA PRO A 67 12.65 -1.25 12.41
C PRO A 67 12.29 -1.58 10.96
N LEU A 68 12.78 -2.71 10.43
CA LEU A 68 12.55 -3.20 9.07
C LEU A 68 11.56 -4.37 9.04
N LEU A 69 11.08 -4.85 10.19
CA LEU A 69 10.18 -6.01 10.21
C LEU A 69 8.83 -5.76 9.55
N TRP A 70 8.40 -4.49 9.43
CA TRP A 70 7.15 -4.15 8.77
C TRP A 70 7.11 -4.60 7.31
N ILE A 71 8.22 -4.51 6.56
CA ILE A 71 8.28 -4.94 5.15
C ILE A 71 8.55 -6.44 4.99
N SER A 72 8.94 -7.11 6.07
CA SER A 72 9.44 -8.48 5.98
C SER A 72 8.39 -9.50 5.47
N PHE A 73 7.11 -9.23 5.71
CA PHE A 73 6.00 -10.04 5.21
C PHE A 73 5.85 -9.98 3.70
N ASN A 74 6.31 -8.90 3.07
CA ASN A 74 6.13 -8.64 1.64
C ASN A 74 6.64 -9.81 0.78
N PHE A 75 7.85 -10.31 1.05
CA PHE A 75 8.42 -11.47 0.36
C PHE A 75 8.26 -12.77 1.15
N SER A 76 8.32 -12.72 2.47
CA SER A 76 8.27 -13.93 3.31
C SER A 76 6.96 -14.70 3.18
N LEU A 77 5.83 -13.98 3.11
CA LEU A 77 4.52 -14.60 3.02
C LEU A 77 4.30 -15.33 1.69
N PRO A 78 4.49 -14.70 0.51
CA PRO A 78 4.29 -15.42 -0.75
C PRO A 78 5.30 -16.54 -0.97
N ILE A 79 6.57 -16.33 -0.62
CA ILE A 79 7.59 -17.38 -0.79
C ILE A 79 7.30 -18.58 0.12
N THR A 80 6.91 -18.35 1.37
CA THR A 80 6.62 -19.45 2.30
C THR A 80 5.33 -20.18 1.92
N ILE A 81 4.25 -19.45 1.65
CA ILE A 81 2.94 -20.07 1.36
C ILE A 81 2.93 -20.71 -0.03
N PHE A 82 3.22 -19.93 -1.08
CA PHE A 82 3.14 -20.42 -2.45
C PHE A 82 4.39 -21.19 -2.86
N GLY A 83 5.58 -20.68 -2.53
CA GLY A 83 6.84 -21.32 -2.91
C GLY A 83 7.10 -22.61 -2.14
N LYS A 84 7.27 -22.51 -0.82
CA LYS A 84 7.70 -23.64 0.04
C LYS A 84 6.62 -24.71 0.21
N TYR A 85 5.37 -24.32 0.48
CA TYR A 85 4.31 -25.30 0.76
C TYR A 85 3.55 -25.77 -0.48
N LEU A 86 3.33 -24.90 -1.47
CA LEU A 86 2.59 -25.24 -2.68
C LEU A 86 3.49 -25.55 -3.90
N GLY A 87 4.80 -25.37 -3.78
CA GLY A 87 5.76 -25.67 -4.86
C GLY A 87 5.63 -24.74 -6.07
N VAL A 88 5.03 -23.57 -5.92
CA VAL A 88 4.79 -22.62 -7.01
C VAL A 88 6.10 -21.98 -7.45
N SER A 89 6.37 -21.99 -8.76
CA SER A 89 7.55 -21.33 -9.32
C SER A 89 7.50 -19.83 -9.11
N TRP A 90 8.68 -19.19 -9.03
CA TRP A 90 8.75 -17.73 -8.84
C TRP A 90 8.03 -16.97 -9.96
N GLU A 91 8.16 -17.44 -11.20
CA GLU A 91 7.48 -16.87 -12.37
C GLU A 91 5.94 -16.79 -12.20
N LEU A 92 5.34 -17.83 -11.64
CA LEU A 92 3.90 -17.82 -11.39
C LEU A 92 3.55 -16.97 -10.16
N MET A 93 4.41 -17.02 -9.14
CA MET A 93 4.25 -16.25 -7.91
C MET A 93 4.31 -14.74 -8.15
N GLU A 94 5.27 -14.26 -8.97
CA GLU A 94 5.38 -12.85 -9.31
C GLU A 94 4.10 -12.32 -9.97
N ARG A 95 3.44 -13.14 -10.81
CA ARG A 95 2.16 -12.80 -11.46
C ARG A 95 1.00 -12.77 -10.49
N ILE A 96 0.80 -13.88 -9.77
CA ILE A 96 -0.40 -14.08 -8.95
C ILE A 96 -0.39 -13.21 -7.71
N TYR A 97 0.78 -12.95 -7.12
CA TYR A 97 0.89 -12.21 -5.86
C TYR A 97 1.17 -10.72 -6.05
N TYR A 98 1.94 -10.32 -7.08
CA TYR A 98 2.34 -8.92 -7.27
C TYR A 98 1.70 -8.29 -8.50
N LEU A 99 1.97 -8.81 -9.70
CA LEU A 99 1.61 -8.13 -10.95
C LEU A 99 0.09 -8.03 -11.14
N PHE A 100 -0.65 -9.15 -11.08
CA PHE A 100 -2.09 -9.13 -11.29
C PHE A 100 -2.85 -8.47 -10.13
N PRO A 101 -2.53 -8.74 -8.84
CA PRO A 101 -3.13 -8.00 -7.76
C PRO A 101 -2.89 -6.50 -7.87
N PHE A 102 -1.70 -6.05 -8.28
CA PHE A 102 -1.44 -4.64 -8.53
C PHE A 102 -2.41 -4.05 -9.57
N LEU A 103 -2.59 -4.68 -10.74
CA LEU A 103 -3.52 -4.19 -11.77
C LEU A 103 -4.96 -4.13 -11.26
N ILE A 104 -5.40 -5.21 -10.60
CA ILE A 104 -6.76 -5.35 -10.07
C ILE A 104 -7.01 -4.32 -8.97
N ILE A 105 -6.13 -4.26 -7.97
CA ILE A 105 -6.26 -3.37 -6.83
C ILE A 105 -6.19 -1.92 -7.32
N SER A 106 -5.19 -1.55 -8.12
CA SER A 106 -5.00 -0.17 -8.61
C SER A 106 -6.22 0.34 -9.38
N PHE A 107 -6.78 -0.50 -10.27
CA PHE A 107 -7.96 -0.11 -11.03
C PHE A 107 -9.23 -0.08 -10.16
N ILE A 108 -9.50 -1.14 -9.39
CA ILE A 108 -10.74 -1.27 -8.60
C ILE A 108 -10.76 -0.27 -7.44
N SER A 109 -9.65 -0.07 -6.73
CA SER A 109 -9.54 0.90 -5.64
C SER A 109 -9.87 2.31 -6.13
N SER A 110 -9.25 2.70 -7.25
CA SER A 110 -9.46 3.99 -7.90
C SER A 110 -10.89 4.14 -8.39
N ALA A 111 -11.44 3.09 -9.01
CA ALA A 111 -12.83 3.11 -9.47
C ALA A 111 -13.81 3.30 -8.30
N PHE A 112 -13.58 2.69 -7.13
CA PHE A 112 -14.41 2.92 -5.95
C PHE A 112 -14.31 4.36 -5.45
N LEU A 113 -13.10 4.92 -5.36
CA LEU A 113 -12.91 6.30 -4.94
C LEU A 113 -13.55 7.27 -5.93
N PHE A 114 -13.24 7.16 -7.22
CA PHE A 114 -13.75 8.07 -8.23
C PHE A 114 -15.26 7.95 -8.43
N ARG A 115 -15.86 6.76 -8.29
CA ARG A 115 -17.32 6.63 -8.33
C ARG A 115 -18.00 7.36 -7.17
N LYS A 116 -17.32 7.51 -6.03
CA LYS A 116 -17.81 8.28 -4.89
C LYS A 116 -17.71 9.79 -5.12
N LEU A 117 -16.70 10.24 -5.88
CA LEU A 117 -16.42 11.66 -6.12
C LEU A 117 -17.08 12.20 -7.41
N ILE A 118 -17.23 11.35 -8.44
CA ILE A 118 -17.67 11.72 -9.78
C ILE A 118 -18.95 10.93 -10.11
N SER A 119 -20.04 11.63 -10.41
CA SER A 119 -21.33 11.01 -10.70
C SER A 119 -21.42 10.37 -12.10
N ASN A 120 -20.55 10.78 -13.03
CA ASN A 120 -20.56 10.29 -14.40
C ASN A 120 -19.85 8.93 -14.52
N ASN A 121 -20.57 7.92 -15.03
CA ASN A 121 -20.08 6.55 -15.13
C ASN A 121 -18.85 6.37 -16.01
N LEU A 122 -18.77 7.13 -17.11
CA LEU A 122 -17.61 7.07 -18.01
C LEU A 122 -16.40 7.72 -17.36
N LEU A 123 -16.58 8.88 -16.73
CA LEU A 123 -15.48 9.66 -16.16
C LEU A 123 -14.81 8.95 -14.99
N TYR A 124 -15.55 8.24 -14.12
CA TYR A 124 -14.89 7.53 -13.01
C TYR A 124 -14.04 6.35 -13.50
N LEU A 125 -14.48 5.63 -14.53
CA LEU A 125 -13.71 4.53 -15.13
C LEU A 125 -12.47 5.05 -15.86
N LEU A 126 -12.61 6.14 -16.60
CA LEU A 126 -11.47 6.82 -17.22
C LEU A 126 -10.49 7.33 -16.17
N SER A 127 -10.96 7.89 -15.06
CA SER A 127 -10.11 8.36 -13.96
C SER A 127 -9.33 7.21 -13.32
N ALA A 128 -9.95 6.04 -13.14
CA ALA A 128 -9.26 4.83 -12.67
C ALA A 128 -8.19 4.34 -13.66
N GLY A 129 -8.48 4.42 -14.97
CA GLY A 129 -7.49 4.15 -16.01
C GLY A 129 -6.32 5.14 -15.98
N ILE A 130 -6.60 6.45 -15.93
CA ILE A 130 -5.58 7.51 -15.84
C ILE A 130 -4.72 7.31 -14.59
N PHE A 131 -5.33 6.95 -13.47
CA PHE A 131 -4.58 6.61 -12.26
C PHE A 131 -3.62 5.46 -12.54
N LEU A 132 -4.07 4.34 -13.09
CA LEU A 132 -3.23 3.17 -13.39
C LEU A 132 -2.12 3.45 -14.42
N PHE A 133 -2.37 4.31 -15.41
CA PHE A 133 -1.44 4.58 -16.53
C PHE A 133 -0.63 5.87 -16.39
N ASN A 134 -0.66 6.51 -15.22
CA ASN A 134 0.13 7.72 -15.03
C ASN A 134 1.64 7.41 -15.09
N SER A 135 2.43 8.39 -15.51
CA SER A 135 3.87 8.23 -15.72
C SER A 135 4.62 7.79 -14.45
N TYR A 136 4.18 8.23 -13.27
CA TYR A 136 4.79 7.82 -12.00
C TYR A 136 4.54 6.33 -11.73
N ILE A 137 3.33 5.80 -11.93
CA ILE A 137 3.06 4.38 -11.77
C ILE A 137 3.89 3.55 -12.75
N LEU A 138 3.92 3.95 -14.03
CA LEU A 138 4.69 3.22 -15.04
C LEU A 138 6.19 3.21 -14.70
N MET A 139 6.72 4.30 -14.13
CA MET A 139 8.09 4.39 -13.64
C MET A 139 8.33 3.46 -12.43
N VAL A 140 7.48 3.51 -11.40
CA VAL A 140 7.59 2.65 -10.19
C VAL A 140 7.58 1.18 -10.58
N VAL A 141 6.65 0.81 -11.45
CA VAL A 141 6.50 -0.57 -11.92
C VAL A 141 7.66 -0.98 -12.82
N GLY A 142 8.09 -0.11 -13.75
CA GLY A 142 9.24 -0.36 -14.61
C GLY A 142 10.58 -0.45 -13.87
N GLY A 143 10.70 0.24 -12.73
CA GLY A 143 11.87 0.17 -11.84
C GLY A 143 11.89 -1.04 -10.90
N GLY A 144 10.89 -1.93 -10.94
CA GLY A 144 10.81 -3.08 -10.03
C GLY A 144 10.32 -2.75 -8.63
N GLN A 145 9.80 -1.55 -8.39
CA GLN A 145 9.32 -1.15 -7.06
C GLN A 145 7.86 -1.59 -6.79
N ILE A 146 7.36 -2.56 -7.56
CA ILE A 146 5.97 -3.02 -7.47
C ILE A 146 5.67 -3.68 -6.13
N ALA A 147 6.59 -4.48 -5.60
CA ALA A 147 6.38 -5.25 -4.39
C ALA A 147 6.16 -4.34 -3.17
N GLY A 148 6.81 -3.19 -3.09
CA GLY A 148 6.59 -2.21 -2.01
C GLY A 148 5.69 -1.06 -2.46
N ILE A 149 6.31 -0.02 -3.03
CA ILE A 149 5.67 1.25 -3.39
C ILE A 149 4.46 1.03 -4.31
N GLY A 150 4.57 0.15 -5.32
CA GLY A 150 3.50 -0.08 -6.28
C GLY A 150 2.18 -0.52 -5.62
N ILE A 151 2.21 -1.58 -4.81
CA ILE A 151 1.01 -2.06 -4.11
C ILE A 151 0.52 -1.06 -3.06
N ALA A 152 1.43 -0.44 -2.30
CA ALA A 152 1.05 0.59 -1.33
C ALA A 152 0.33 1.78 -1.99
N TYR A 153 0.80 2.18 -3.17
CA TYR A 153 0.18 3.23 -3.99
C TYR A 153 -1.16 2.76 -4.58
N ALA A 154 -1.26 1.51 -5.05
CA ALA A 154 -2.51 0.93 -5.53
C ALA A 154 -3.60 0.85 -4.45
N LEU A 155 -3.22 0.67 -3.18
CA LEU A 155 -4.14 0.65 -2.04
C LEU A 155 -4.60 2.05 -1.59
N PHE A 156 -3.85 3.10 -1.91
CA PHE A 156 -4.15 4.48 -1.50
C PHE A 156 -5.60 4.91 -1.77
N PRO A 157 -6.18 4.71 -2.97
CA PRO A 157 -7.54 5.13 -3.24
C PRO A 157 -8.58 4.35 -2.44
N LEU A 158 -8.33 3.06 -2.16
CA LEU A 158 -9.22 2.21 -1.37
C LEU A 158 -9.25 2.67 0.08
N VAL A 159 -8.08 2.98 0.65
CA VAL A 159 -7.99 3.53 2.01
C VAL A 159 -8.78 4.82 2.11
N LEU A 160 -8.53 5.78 1.21
CA LEU A 160 -9.29 7.04 1.18
C LEU A 160 -10.79 6.79 1.03
N TYR A 161 -11.20 5.92 0.11
CA TYR A 161 -12.61 5.56 -0.07
C TYR A 161 -13.25 5.02 1.22
N LEU A 162 -12.56 4.16 1.96
CA LEU A 162 -13.07 3.62 3.23
C LEU A 162 -13.21 4.70 4.30
N PHE A 163 -12.25 5.63 4.41
CA PHE A 163 -12.39 6.79 5.31
C PHE A 163 -13.55 7.71 4.91
N LEU A 164 -13.70 8.01 3.61
CA LEU A 164 -14.83 8.78 3.08
C LEU A 164 -16.18 8.08 3.29
N LYS A 165 -16.22 6.75 3.24
CA LYS A 165 -17.44 5.97 3.49
C LYS A 165 -17.77 5.95 4.98
N THR A 166 -16.76 5.94 5.84
CA THR A 166 -16.92 6.05 7.29
C THR A 166 -17.49 7.42 7.66
N GLU A 167 -17.20 8.52 6.94
CA GLU A 167 -17.77 9.86 7.20
C GLU A 167 -19.31 9.91 7.26
N GLN A 168 -20.00 8.93 6.65
CA GLN A 168 -21.45 8.73 6.81
C GLN A 168 -21.91 8.36 8.24
N ILE A 169 -21.01 8.40 9.22
CA ILE A 169 -21.22 8.25 10.67
C ILE A 169 -22.51 8.94 11.15
N PHE A 170 -22.85 10.14 10.66
CA PHE A 170 -24.02 10.87 11.16
C PHE A 170 -25.36 10.35 10.67
N LYS A 171 -25.38 9.80 9.45
CA LYS A 171 -26.59 9.22 8.85
C LYS A 171 -26.84 7.81 9.40
N GLU A 172 -25.77 7.09 9.73
CA GLU A 172 -25.84 5.75 10.28
C GLU A 172 -26.11 5.82 11.80
N LYS A 173 -27.24 5.24 12.24
CA LYS A 173 -27.56 5.13 13.67
C LYS A 173 -26.96 3.87 14.30
N ASP A 174 -26.64 2.88 13.47
CA ASP A 174 -26.08 1.60 13.89
C ASP A 174 -24.58 1.73 14.18
N ILE A 175 -24.24 1.77 15.47
CA ILE A 175 -22.86 1.90 15.96
C ILE A 175 -22.00 0.72 15.48
N PHE A 176 -22.56 -0.50 15.44
CA PHE A 176 -21.80 -1.69 15.05
C PHE A 176 -21.32 -1.58 13.59
N LYS A 177 -22.20 -1.14 12.69
CA LYS A 177 -21.85 -0.94 11.27
C LYS A 177 -20.76 0.12 11.08
N ILE A 178 -20.80 1.21 11.84
CA ILE A 178 -19.77 2.26 11.77
C ILE A 178 -18.44 1.71 12.29
N SER A 179 -18.44 1.07 13.46
CA SER A 179 -17.25 0.45 14.03
C SER A 179 -16.60 -0.55 13.07
N LEU A 180 -17.39 -1.38 12.39
CA LEU A 180 -16.89 -2.32 11.40
C LEU A 180 -16.24 -1.63 10.21
N ARG A 181 -16.82 -0.51 9.72
CA ARG A 181 -16.23 0.29 8.63
C ARG A 181 -14.92 0.95 9.08
N SER A 182 -14.88 1.50 10.29
CA SER A 182 -13.68 2.08 10.90
C SER A 182 -12.57 1.04 11.07
N LEU A 183 -12.91 -0.15 11.57
CA LEU A 183 -11.98 -1.25 11.73
C LEU A 183 -11.46 -1.72 10.37
N LEU A 184 -12.33 -1.87 9.37
CA LEU A 184 -11.93 -2.22 8.01
C LEU A 184 -10.98 -1.16 7.42
N ALA A 185 -11.26 0.13 7.62
CA ALA A 185 -10.36 1.20 7.20
C ALA A 185 -8.98 1.08 7.87
N GLY A 186 -8.94 0.83 9.18
CA GLY A 186 -7.70 0.58 9.93
C GLY A 186 -6.93 -0.65 9.44
N VAL A 187 -7.61 -1.76 9.14
CA VAL A 187 -7.00 -2.98 8.61
C VAL A 187 -6.39 -2.73 7.23
N ILE A 188 -7.15 -2.13 6.29
CA ILE A 188 -6.62 -1.87 4.94
C ILE A 188 -5.49 -0.83 4.97
N PHE A 189 -5.56 0.17 5.85
CA PHE A 189 -4.46 1.10 6.09
C PHE A 189 -3.21 0.39 6.65
N SER A 190 -3.39 -0.58 7.55
CA SER A 190 -2.29 -1.39 8.08
C SER A 190 -1.64 -2.23 6.97
N VAL A 191 -2.46 -2.85 6.10
CA VAL A 191 -1.95 -3.58 4.93
C VAL A 191 -1.15 -2.65 4.02
N GLN A 192 -1.63 -1.42 3.76
CA GLN A 192 -0.89 -0.44 2.97
C GLN A 192 0.48 -0.12 3.60
N ALA A 193 0.53 0.06 4.92
CA ALA A 193 1.76 0.39 5.65
C ALA A 193 2.77 -0.77 5.71
N VAL A 194 2.32 -2.03 5.65
CA VAL A 194 3.20 -3.21 5.47
C VAL A 194 3.98 -3.11 4.16
N PHE A 195 3.38 -2.56 3.10
CA PHE A 195 4.04 -2.42 1.80
C PHE A 195 4.94 -1.19 1.72
N ASP A 196 4.47 -0.03 2.22
CA ASP A 196 5.30 1.17 2.33
C ASP A 196 4.74 2.17 3.35
N ILE A 197 5.49 2.41 4.43
CA ILE A 197 5.09 3.34 5.49
C ILE A 197 5.04 4.81 5.04
N ARG A 198 5.82 5.20 4.01
CA ARG A 198 5.85 6.58 3.51
C ARG A 198 4.56 6.90 2.78
N ILE A 199 4.05 5.95 1.99
CA ILE A 199 2.75 6.10 1.33
C ILE A 199 1.62 6.13 2.39
N ALA A 200 1.75 5.34 3.46
CA ALA A 200 0.81 5.40 4.58
C ALA A 200 0.80 6.80 5.25
N TYR A 201 1.96 7.44 5.44
CA TYR A 201 2.02 8.81 5.97
C TYR A 201 1.31 9.82 5.07
N ILE A 202 1.53 9.75 3.75
CA ILE A 202 0.83 10.63 2.79
C ILE A 202 -0.69 10.39 2.86
N THR A 203 -1.11 9.12 2.99
CA THR A 203 -2.52 8.75 3.08
C THR A 203 -3.19 9.32 4.33
N ILE A 204 -2.57 9.17 5.51
CA ILE A 204 -3.15 9.69 6.75
C ILE A 204 -3.14 11.22 6.76
N THR A 205 -2.15 11.88 6.15
CA THR A 205 -2.16 13.34 5.97
C THR A 205 -3.36 13.77 5.11
N ALA A 206 -3.64 13.09 4.00
CA ALA A 206 -4.81 13.38 3.17
C ALA A 206 -6.13 13.15 3.93
N VAL A 207 -6.25 12.07 4.70
CA VAL A 207 -7.40 11.80 5.57
C VAL A 207 -7.56 12.88 6.63
N PHE A 208 -6.46 13.32 7.25
CA PHE A 208 -6.47 14.36 8.27
C PHE A 208 -6.93 15.70 7.70
N ILE A 209 -6.39 16.13 6.56
CA ILE A 209 -6.83 17.35 5.86
C ILE A 209 -8.33 17.27 5.56
N TYR A 210 -8.80 16.15 5.00
CA TYR A 210 -10.22 15.94 4.72
C TYR A 210 -11.08 16.04 5.99
N TRP A 211 -10.65 15.42 7.09
CA TRP A 211 -11.34 15.47 8.37
C TRP A 211 -11.44 16.91 8.91
N ILE A 212 -10.36 17.69 8.85
CA ILE A 212 -10.37 19.11 9.25
C ILE A 212 -11.36 19.91 8.41
N LEU A 213 -11.34 19.76 7.07
CA LEU A 213 -12.30 20.45 6.20
C LEU A 213 -13.75 20.11 6.57
N LYS A 214 -14.03 18.85 6.90
CA LYS A 214 -15.37 18.42 7.34
C LYS A 214 -15.75 18.88 8.73
N LEU A 215 -14.79 19.06 9.63
CA LEU A 215 -15.03 19.69 10.93
C LEU A 215 -15.48 21.14 10.77
N ILE A 216 -14.80 21.89 9.90
CA ILE A 216 -15.13 23.29 9.59
C ILE A 216 -16.54 23.38 8.98
N GLU A 217 -16.89 22.49 8.06
CA GLU A 217 -18.21 22.47 7.41
C GLU A 217 -19.37 22.19 8.39
N ASN A 218 -19.19 21.24 9.31
CA ASN A 218 -20.28 20.83 10.20
C ASN A 218 -20.37 21.66 11.50
N ASN A 219 -19.27 22.26 11.94
CA ASN A 219 -19.12 23.09 13.15
C ASN A 219 -19.93 22.60 14.37
N ASN A 220 -19.90 21.28 14.63
CA ASN A 220 -20.71 20.65 15.68
C ASN A 220 -19.82 19.81 16.60
N PHE A 221 -19.88 20.06 17.90
CA PHE A 221 -19.07 19.34 18.88
C PHE A 221 -19.35 17.83 18.92
N LYS A 222 -20.62 17.42 18.75
CA LYS A 222 -20.99 16.00 18.61
C LYS A 222 -20.38 15.40 17.34
N TYR A 223 -20.29 16.18 16.26
CA TYR A 223 -19.55 15.81 15.05
C TYR A 223 -18.08 15.59 15.35
N LEU A 224 -17.43 16.53 16.04
CA LEU A 224 -16.03 16.42 16.41
C LEU A 224 -15.73 15.13 17.18
N ILE A 225 -16.45 14.85 18.28
CA ILE A 225 -16.20 13.65 19.09
C ILE A 225 -16.44 12.38 18.28
N ARG A 226 -17.59 12.29 17.60
CA ARG A 226 -17.97 11.07 16.89
C ARG A 226 -17.04 10.80 15.71
N SER A 227 -16.69 11.83 14.94
CA SER A 227 -15.73 11.71 13.84
C SER A 227 -14.33 11.37 14.35
N PHE A 228 -13.87 11.96 15.45
CA PHE A 228 -12.59 11.60 16.06
C PHE A 228 -12.52 10.12 16.45
N VAL A 229 -13.55 9.60 17.13
CA VAL A 229 -13.58 8.19 17.56
C VAL A 229 -13.55 7.23 16.35
N PHE A 230 -14.42 7.45 15.37
CA PHE A 230 -14.62 6.49 14.28
C PHE A 230 -13.68 6.71 13.08
N LEU A 231 -13.24 7.93 12.78
CA LEU A 231 -12.31 8.19 11.67
C LEU A 231 -10.85 8.17 12.10
N ILE A 232 -10.54 8.45 13.38
CA ILE A 232 -9.14 8.61 13.81
C ILE A 232 -8.78 7.53 14.83
N LEU A 233 -9.46 7.49 15.97
CA LEU A 233 -9.07 6.65 17.11
C LEU A 233 -9.12 5.15 16.79
N ILE A 234 -10.24 4.63 16.29
CA ILE A 234 -10.39 3.19 15.99
C ILE A 234 -9.40 2.73 14.91
N PRO A 235 -9.25 3.41 13.75
CA PRO A 235 -8.26 3.04 12.76
C PRO A 235 -6.82 3.09 13.29
N ILE A 236 -6.45 4.11 14.08
CA ILE A 236 -5.11 4.22 14.68
C ILE A 236 -4.86 3.10 15.69
N ILE A 237 -5.82 2.78 16.57
CA ILE A 237 -5.68 1.67 17.52
C ILE A 237 -5.50 0.35 16.77
N THR A 238 -6.28 0.14 15.71
CA THR A 238 -6.17 -1.05 14.86
C THR A 238 -4.79 -1.14 14.20
N PHE A 239 -4.31 -0.02 13.65
CA PHE A 239 -2.96 0.09 13.10
C PHE A 239 -1.89 -0.24 14.14
N LEU A 240 -1.91 0.42 15.30
CA LEU A 240 -0.93 0.19 16.35
C LEU A 240 -0.97 -1.25 16.87
N ALA A 241 -2.15 -1.85 16.99
CA ALA A 241 -2.29 -3.24 17.41
C ALA A 241 -1.69 -4.21 16.38
N LEU A 242 -1.96 -4.01 15.08
CA LEU A 242 -1.44 -4.87 14.01
C LEU A 242 0.05 -4.66 13.75
N HIS A 243 0.59 -3.47 14.05
CA HIS A 243 2.00 -3.12 13.87
C HIS A 243 2.82 -3.15 15.17
N ALA A 244 2.22 -3.55 16.29
CA ALA A 244 2.88 -3.62 17.59
C ALA A 244 4.16 -4.48 17.56
N PHE A 245 4.16 -5.54 16.73
CA PHE A 245 5.26 -6.50 16.63
C PHE A 245 6.60 -5.88 16.22
N TRP A 246 6.60 -4.75 15.50
CA TRP A 246 7.83 -4.05 15.12
C TRP A 246 7.95 -2.68 15.79
N ILE A 247 6.82 -2.02 16.09
CA ILE A 247 6.83 -0.70 16.76
C ILE A 247 7.36 -0.82 18.18
N ILE A 248 6.79 -1.73 18.99
CA ILE A 248 7.15 -1.87 20.41
C ILE A 248 8.63 -2.21 20.60
N PRO A 249 9.19 -3.27 19.99
CA PRO A 249 10.61 -3.57 20.15
C PRO A 249 11.52 -2.44 19.64
N THR A 250 11.13 -1.73 18.58
CA THR A 250 11.89 -0.58 18.07
C THR A 250 11.95 0.56 19.08
N ILE A 251 10.82 0.88 19.74
CA ILE A 251 10.76 1.93 20.76
C ILE A 251 11.52 1.54 22.03
N ILE A 252 11.32 0.30 22.52
CA ILE A 252 11.96 -0.17 23.77
C ILE A 252 13.48 -0.21 23.64
N ILE A 253 13.99 -0.70 22.51
CA ILE A 253 15.44 -0.87 22.30
C ILE A 253 16.09 0.48 21.94
N GLY A 254 15.33 1.43 21.41
CA GLY A 254 15.77 2.80 21.18
C GLY A 254 16.91 2.96 20.17
N LYS A 255 17.26 1.89 19.42
CA LYS A 255 18.29 1.96 18.38
C LYS A 255 17.70 2.59 17.12
N ASN A 256 18.14 3.80 16.82
CA ASN A 256 17.78 4.47 15.58
C ASN A 256 18.51 3.80 14.40
N PRO A 257 17.80 3.18 13.44
CA PRO A 257 18.44 2.53 12.29
C PRO A 257 19.24 3.52 11.42
N VAL A 258 18.93 4.82 11.48
CA VAL A 258 19.67 5.86 10.74
C VAL A 258 21.04 6.12 11.37
N GLU A 259 21.16 6.01 12.70
CA GLU A 259 22.44 6.21 13.39
C GLU A 259 23.45 5.11 13.03
N SER A 260 22.98 3.88 12.76
CA SER A 260 23.85 2.79 12.30
C SER A 260 24.38 2.95 10.88
N LEU A 261 23.82 3.86 10.07
CA LEU A 261 24.33 4.15 8.72
C LEU A 261 25.53 5.12 8.74
N GLY A 262 25.89 5.67 9.92
CA GLY A 262 26.99 6.60 10.10
C GLY A 262 26.62 8.06 9.83
N SER A 263 27.53 8.98 10.18
CA SER A 263 27.33 10.43 10.07
C SER A 263 27.07 10.91 8.63
N ALA A 264 27.44 10.12 7.63
CA ALA A 264 27.18 10.40 6.22
C ALA A 264 25.68 10.41 5.86
N TYR A 265 24.81 9.77 6.67
CA TYR A 265 23.36 9.71 6.42
C TYR A 265 22.52 10.47 7.46
N SER A 266 23.12 10.84 8.59
CA SER A 266 22.45 11.60 9.66
C SER A 266 22.88 13.07 9.74
N SER A 267 23.85 13.49 8.91
CA SER A 267 24.33 14.88 8.88
C SER A 267 23.46 15.81 8.05
N LEU A 268 23.54 17.10 8.36
CA LEU A 268 22.97 18.19 7.56
C LEU A 268 23.46 18.17 6.11
N ASP A 269 24.68 17.68 5.87
CA ASP A 269 25.25 17.54 4.53
C ASP A 269 24.61 16.42 3.73
N ALA A 270 24.21 15.33 4.38
CA ALA A 270 23.40 14.28 3.77
C ALA A 270 22.06 14.85 3.27
N VAL A 271 21.37 15.61 4.13
CA VAL A 271 20.11 16.28 3.77
C VAL A 271 20.30 17.24 2.60
N ARG A 272 21.41 17.99 2.57
CA ARG A 272 21.75 18.88 1.46
C ARG A 272 22.08 18.14 0.16
N PHE A 273 22.73 16.98 0.25
CA PHE A 273 23.08 16.15 -0.90
C PHE A 273 21.84 15.48 -1.53
N PHE A 274 20.92 14.97 -0.70
CA PHE A 274 19.66 14.37 -1.16
C PHE A 274 18.57 15.41 -1.47
N SER A 275 18.83 16.70 -1.21
CA SER A 275 17.90 17.78 -1.58
C SER A 275 18.02 18.08 -3.06
N PHE A 276 16.97 17.75 -3.81
CA PHE A 276 16.84 18.10 -5.23
C PHE A 276 16.62 19.61 -5.47
N ALA A 277 16.55 20.44 -4.42
CA ALA A 277 16.24 21.87 -4.49
C ALA A 277 17.44 22.78 -4.86
N LYS A 278 18.59 22.19 -5.24
CA LYS A 278 19.78 22.94 -5.67
C LYS A 278 20.05 22.91 -7.17
N PHE A 279 19.15 22.30 -7.95
CA PHE A 279 19.15 22.38 -9.41
C PHE A 279 18.16 23.43 -9.88
#